data_AF-A0A4T0EI56-F1
#
_entry.id   AF-A0A4T0EI56-F1
#
_cell.length_a   1.000
_cell.length_b   1.000
_cell.length_c   1.000
_cell.angle_alpha   90.00
_cell.angle_beta   90.00
_cell.angle_gamma   90.00
#
_symmetry.space_group_name_H-M   'P 1'
#
loop_
_entity.id
_entity.type
_entity.pdbx_description
1 polymer ?
#
loop_
_entity_poly.entity_id
_entity_poly.type
_entity_poly.pdbx_seq_one_letter_code
_entity_poly.pdbx_strand_id
1 'polypeptide(L)'
;MSKTIEDNGWTAVPRSLEKLLANRKNPKSKATPLQVSDLPLPSSPIVDSIMKHAKDHLPEQTFSHSMRVFYFGQAIAMQHFPEWRYSPETYLLASLLHDIGTTEDNMKNTQLSFEFQGGIQALNLLTQNGAPQSAAESVCETIIRHQDVGETGNISTLTAAIHFATLLDNAGANPELVHRERKESQDTSDDLIKRKETLTYLAITNLYMLDQLVAYRFVEESTGDTVLKGQATSDIMSVVSNEETVCRFQHLLQDDPSLGNPPNQHISHSR
;
A
#
# COMPACT_ATOMS: atom_id res chain seq x y z
N MET A 1 7.07 9.34 -21.28
CA MET A 1 8.22 8.99 -20.42
C MET A 1 9.32 10.03 -20.53
N SER A 2 9.83 10.52 -19.40
CA SER A 2 10.98 11.43 -19.39
C SER A 2 12.27 10.69 -19.78
N LYS A 3 13.23 11.45 -20.33
CA LYS A 3 14.55 10.96 -20.72
C LYS A 3 15.65 11.39 -19.76
N THR A 4 15.36 12.23 -18.76
CA THR A 4 16.36 12.67 -17.78
C THR A 4 16.44 11.69 -16.62
N ILE A 5 17.64 11.52 -16.05
CA ILE A 5 17.90 10.61 -14.93
C ILE A 5 17.11 11.07 -13.69
N GLU A 6 17.05 12.39 -13.48
CA GLU A 6 16.35 13.00 -12.35
C GLU A 6 14.85 12.78 -12.42
N ASP A 7 14.24 12.86 -13.61
CA ASP A 7 12.80 12.59 -13.76
C ASP A 7 12.45 11.10 -13.63
N ASN A 8 13.44 10.21 -13.59
CA ASN A 8 13.23 8.79 -13.30
C ASN A 8 13.41 8.48 -11.81
N GLY A 9 13.60 9.48 -10.94
CA GLY A 9 13.64 9.28 -9.49
C GLY A 9 14.98 8.77 -8.95
N TRP A 10 16.05 8.83 -9.75
CA TRP A 10 17.41 8.40 -9.40
C TRP A 10 18.15 9.30 -8.40
N THR A 11 17.44 10.18 -7.69
CA THR A 11 18.02 10.95 -6.59
C THR A 11 18.18 10.04 -5.38
N ALA A 12 19.40 9.97 -4.83
CA ALA A 12 19.69 9.19 -3.63
C ALA A 12 19.11 9.88 -2.38
N VAL A 13 18.35 9.13 -1.58
CA VAL A 13 17.80 9.57 -0.29
C VAL A 13 18.04 8.49 0.78
N PRO A 14 18.09 8.85 2.08
CA PRO A 14 18.20 7.86 3.15
C PRO A 14 17.14 6.77 3.05
N ARG A 15 17.52 5.52 3.26
CA ARG A 15 16.58 4.37 3.28
C ARG A 15 15.61 4.41 4.47
N SER A 16 16.06 4.96 5.60
CA SER A 16 15.25 5.10 6.81
C SER A 16 14.14 6.14 6.61
N LEU A 17 12.89 5.70 6.63
CA LEU A 17 11.73 6.58 6.52
C LEU A 17 11.65 7.57 7.68
N GLU A 18 12.07 7.16 8.89
CA GLU A 18 12.17 8.06 10.04
C GLU A 18 13.14 9.21 9.76
N LYS A 19 14.33 8.91 9.20
CA LYS A 19 15.30 9.96 8.82
C LYS A 19 14.76 10.85 7.71
N LEU A 20 14.02 10.31 6.74
CA LEU A 20 13.36 11.13 5.71
C LEU A 20 12.36 12.09 6.35
N LEU A 21 11.49 11.58 7.21
CA LEU A 21 10.50 12.39 7.91
C LEU A 21 11.16 13.45 8.81
N ALA A 22 12.21 13.09 9.56
CA ALA A 22 12.91 14.03 10.44
C ALA A 22 13.61 15.16 9.67
N ASN A 23 14.10 14.89 8.47
CA ASN A 23 14.86 15.84 7.65
C ASN A 23 14.02 16.53 6.56
N ARG A 24 12.73 16.25 6.47
CA ARG A 24 11.85 16.90 5.48
C ARG A 24 11.82 18.41 5.68
N LYS A 25 11.66 19.18 4.60
CA LYS A 25 11.70 20.65 4.65
C LYS A 25 10.72 21.26 5.65
N ASN A 26 9.55 20.64 5.80
CA ASN A 26 8.49 21.10 6.69
C ASN A 26 8.10 20.01 7.70
N PRO A 27 8.83 19.81 8.82
CA PRO A 27 8.52 18.76 9.80
C PRO A 27 7.16 18.91 10.50
N LYS A 28 6.54 20.09 10.39
CA LYS A 28 5.22 20.40 10.95
C LYS A 28 4.10 20.39 9.91
N SER A 29 4.38 20.05 8.65
CA SER A 29 3.35 19.91 7.62
C SER A 29 2.33 18.87 8.09
N LYS A 30 1.06 19.26 8.05
CA LYS A 30 -0.06 18.35 8.23
C LYS A 30 -0.61 17.99 6.87
N ALA A 31 -1.03 16.74 6.72
CA ALA A 31 -1.71 16.35 5.50
C ALA A 31 -3.02 17.14 5.34
N THR A 32 -3.26 17.69 4.16
CA THR A 32 -4.51 18.37 3.83
C THR A 32 -5.37 17.47 2.94
N PRO A 33 -6.71 17.61 2.96
CA PRO A 33 -7.58 16.88 2.05
C PRO A 33 -7.13 17.05 0.59
N LEU A 34 -7.18 15.96 -0.18
CA LEU A 34 -6.90 15.93 -1.62
C LEU A 34 -8.00 15.20 -2.37
N GLN A 35 -8.34 15.72 -3.53
CA GLN A 35 -9.20 15.10 -4.53
C GLN A 35 -8.36 14.29 -5.51
N VAL A 36 -8.96 13.28 -6.15
CA VAL A 36 -8.33 12.54 -7.25
C VAL A 36 -7.92 13.47 -8.39
N SER A 37 -8.69 14.53 -8.64
CA SER A 37 -8.37 15.54 -9.64
C SER A 37 -7.08 16.31 -9.34
N ASP A 38 -6.64 16.36 -8.08
CA ASP A 38 -5.37 17.01 -7.69
C ASP A 38 -4.16 16.14 -8.06
N LEU A 39 -4.37 14.82 -8.23
CA LEU A 39 -3.36 13.84 -8.60
C LEU A 39 -3.80 13.10 -9.88
N PRO A 40 -3.81 13.78 -11.04
CA PRO A 40 -4.31 13.19 -12.27
C PRO A 40 -3.52 11.94 -12.63
N LEU A 41 -4.24 10.89 -13.00
CA LEU A 41 -3.62 9.66 -13.47
C LEU A 41 -2.88 9.91 -14.79
N PRO A 42 -1.59 9.57 -14.89
CA PRO A 42 -0.86 9.62 -16.15
C PRO A 42 -1.59 8.86 -17.26
N SER A 43 -1.54 9.39 -18.48
CA SER A 43 -2.09 8.71 -19.67
C SER A 43 -1.06 8.76 -20.78
N SER A 44 -0.72 7.59 -21.29
CA SER A 44 0.14 7.39 -22.45
C SER A 44 -0.01 5.96 -22.96
N PRO A 45 0.43 5.66 -24.20
CA PRO A 45 0.31 4.30 -24.75
C PRO A 45 0.96 3.22 -23.89
N ILE A 46 2.09 3.53 -23.23
CA ILE A 46 2.75 2.58 -22.33
C ILE A 46 1.95 2.41 -21.04
N VAL A 47 1.38 3.48 -20.47
CA VAL A 47 0.51 3.37 -19.29
C VAL A 47 -0.71 2.52 -19.61
N ASP A 48 -1.37 2.73 -20.75
CA ASP A 48 -2.54 1.96 -21.14
C ASP A 48 -2.22 0.47 -21.29
N SER A 49 -1.08 0.16 -21.92
CA SER A 49 -0.58 -1.21 -22.08
C SER A 49 -0.30 -1.89 -20.73
N ILE A 50 0.41 -1.19 -19.83
CA ILE A 50 0.80 -1.73 -18.52
C ILE A 50 -0.40 -1.82 -17.57
N MET A 51 -1.30 -0.84 -17.59
CA MET A 51 -2.56 -0.87 -16.85
C MET A 51 -3.40 -2.09 -17.24
N LYS A 52 -3.51 -2.35 -18.55
CA LYS A 52 -4.18 -3.54 -19.06
C LYS A 52 -3.46 -4.81 -18.60
N HIS A 53 -2.14 -4.89 -18.76
CA HIS A 53 -1.36 -6.05 -18.34
C HIS A 53 -1.54 -6.35 -16.84
N ALA A 54 -1.42 -5.34 -15.98
CA ALA A 54 -1.61 -5.47 -14.55
C ALA A 54 -3.03 -5.96 -14.22
N LYS A 55 -4.06 -5.38 -14.84
CA LYS A 55 -5.46 -5.78 -14.62
C LYS A 55 -5.77 -7.20 -15.10
N ASP A 56 -5.13 -7.66 -16.16
CA ASP A 56 -5.34 -9.00 -16.71
C ASP A 56 -4.66 -10.10 -15.88
N HIS A 57 -3.57 -9.80 -15.18
CA HIS A 57 -2.73 -10.82 -14.51
C HIS A 57 -2.79 -10.75 -12.97
N LEU A 58 -3.01 -9.57 -12.39
CA LEU A 58 -3.11 -9.43 -10.94
C LEU A 58 -4.51 -9.81 -10.45
N PRO A 59 -4.62 -10.41 -9.25
CA PRO A 59 -5.89 -10.44 -8.52
C PRO A 59 -6.47 -9.02 -8.37
N GLU A 60 -7.80 -8.91 -8.38
CA GLU A 60 -8.51 -7.62 -8.31
C GLU A 60 -8.09 -6.78 -7.09
N GLN A 61 -7.85 -7.44 -5.96
CA GLN A 61 -7.43 -6.81 -4.72
C GLN A 61 -6.00 -6.26 -4.84
N THR A 62 -5.09 -7.00 -5.47
CA THR A 62 -3.70 -6.59 -5.70
C THR A 62 -3.64 -5.43 -6.70
N PHE A 63 -4.41 -5.48 -7.78
CA PHE A 63 -4.53 -4.34 -8.70
C PHE A 63 -5.07 -3.09 -7.97
N SER A 64 -6.09 -3.26 -7.12
CA SER A 64 -6.64 -2.16 -6.32
C SER A 64 -5.62 -1.62 -5.32
N HIS A 65 -4.80 -2.48 -4.71
CA HIS A 65 -3.67 -2.12 -3.85
C HIS A 65 -2.66 -1.26 -4.62
N SER A 66 -2.21 -1.71 -5.80
CA SER A 66 -1.31 -0.95 -6.67
C SER A 66 -1.83 0.45 -7.00
N MET A 67 -3.14 0.60 -7.26
CA MET A 67 -3.75 1.91 -7.49
C MET A 67 -3.74 2.79 -6.23
N ARG A 68 -4.00 2.23 -5.04
CA ARG A 68 -3.89 2.98 -3.78
C ARG A 68 -2.46 3.40 -3.51
N VAL A 69 -1.49 2.52 -3.74
CA VAL A 69 -0.05 2.80 -3.63
C VAL A 69 0.33 4.01 -4.48
N PHE A 70 -0.12 4.05 -5.75
CA PHE A 70 0.10 5.22 -6.62
C PHE A 70 -0.43 6.52 -5.99
N TYR A 71 -1.68 6.53 -5.53
CA TYR A 71 -2.27 7.74 -4.98
C TYR A 71 -1.65 8.17 -3.64
N PHE A 72 -1.35 7.21 -2.76
CA PHE A 72 -0.72 7.49 -1.47
C PHE A 72 0.67 8.07 -1.65
N GLY A 73 1.53 7.45 -2.46
CA GLY A 73 2.88 7.98 -2.63
C GLY A 73 2.91 9.35 -3.30
N GLN A 74 2.04 9.57 -4.30
CA GLN A 74 1.88 10.88 -4.93
C GLN A 74 1.43 11.95 -3.92
N ALA A 75 0.43 11.64 -3.09
CA ALA A 75 -0.04 12.55 -2.05
C ALA A 75 1.04 12.85 -1.01
N ILE A 76 1.74 11.82 -0.54
CA ILE A 76 2.80 11.94 0.48
C ILE A 76 3.97 12.77 -0.06
N ALA A 77 4.45 12.45 -1.26
CA ALA A 77 5.55 13.19 -1.88
C ALA A 77 5.17 14.65 -2.14
N MET A 78 3.99 14.92 -2.69
CA MET A 78 3.53 16.28 -2.94
C MET A 78 3.46 17.14 -1.67
N GLN A 79 2.94 16.59 -0.56
CA GLN A 79 2.70 17.37 0.66
C GLN A 79 3.90 17.42 1.62
N HIS A 80 4.71 16.36 1.67
CA HIS A 80 5.77 16.22 2.67
C HIS A 80 7.18 16.27 2.09
N PHE A 81 7.33 16.02 0.79
CA PHE A 81 8.61 16.01 0.08
C PHE A 81 8.53 16.73 -1.27
N PRO A 82 8.09 18.01 -1.33
CA PRO A 82 7.86 18.73 -2.58
C PRO A 82 9.14 18.92 -3.43
N GLU A 83 10.32 18.67 -2.86
CA GLU A 83 11.58 18.63 -3.58
C GLU A 83 11.89 17.33 -4.31
N TRP A 84 11.16 16.25 -4.00
CA TRP A 84 11.36 14.98 -4.68
C TRP A 84 10.96 15.12 -6.14
N ARG A 85 11.80 14.56 -7.00
CA ARG A 85 11.65 14.66 -8.45
C ARG A 85 11.61 13.28 -9.04
N TYR A 86 10.47 12.94 -9.61
CA TYR A 86 10.24 11.80 -10.47
C TYR A 86 8.98 12.04 -11.30
N SER A 87 8.86 11.36 -12.43
CA SER A 87 7.70 11.40 -13.28
C SER A 87 6.55 10.61 -12.63
N PRO A 88 5.35 11.18 -12.49
CA PRO A 88 4.16 10.44 -12.06
C PRO A 88 3.88 9.20 -12.92
N GLU A 89 4.23 9.25 -14.21
CA GLU A 89 4.13 8.10 -15.11
C GLU A 89 5.06 6.96 -14.68
N THR A 90 6.34 7.25 -14.40
CA THR A 90 7.30 6.24 -13.94
C THR A 90 6.87 5.66 -12.59
N TYR A 91 6.34 6.49 -11.69
CA TYR A 91 5.82 6.04 -10.40
C TYR A 91 4.56 5.18 -10.53
N LEU A 92 3.64 5.51 -11.43
CA LEU A 92 2.48 4.69 -11.73
C LEU A 92 2.90 3.31 -12.25
N LEU A 93 3.86 3.25 -13.18
CA LEU A 93 4.37 1.99 -13.72
C LEU A 93 5.01 1.11 -12.62
N ALA A 94 5.78 1.71 -11.71
CA ALA A 94 6.30 0.99 -10.54
C ALA A 94 5.17 0.50 -9.62
N SER A 95 4.19 1.35 -9.33
CA SER A 95 3.05 1.00 -8.46
C SER A 95 2.22 -0.15 -9.02
N LEU A 96 1.94 -0.14 -10.33
CA LEU A 96 1.19 -1.20 -11.03
C LEU A 96 1.92 -2.55 -11.07
N LEU A 97 3.25 -2.53 -11.09
CA LEU A 97 4.06 -3.73 -11.33
C LEU A 97 4.78 -4.26 -10.09
N HIS A 98 4.80 -3.55 -8.96
CA HIS A 98 5.59 -3.97 -7.80
C HIS A 98 5.24 -5.36 -7.26
N ASP A 99 3.96 -5.73 -7.34
CA ASP A 99 3.46 -7.05 -6.94
C ASP A 99 3.26 -8.01 -8.12
N ILE A 100 3.72 -7.71 -9.33
CA ILE A 100 3.53 -8.61 -10.49
C ILE A 100 4.20 -9.98 -10.27
N GLY A 101 5.24 -10.04 -9.44
CA GLY A 101 5.87 -11.31 -9.04
C GLY A 101 4.96 -12.23 -8.23
N THR A 102 3.84 -11.73 -7.69
CA THR A 102 2.92 -12.50 -6.82
C THR A 102 1.86 -13.28 -7.58
N THR A 103 1.81 -13.16 -8.92
CA THR A 103 0.83 -13.89 -9.74
C THR A 103 1.01 -15.40 -9.59
N GLU A 104 -0.09 -16.15 -9.73
CA GLU A 104 -0.05 -17.61 -9.59
C GLU A 104 0.94 -18.26 -10.57
N ASP A 105 1.03 -17.74 -11.80
CA ASP A 105 2.00 -18.19 -12.80
C ASP A 105 3.44 -17.96 -12.33
N ASN A 106 3.73 -16.82 -11.70
CA ASN A 106 5.08 -16.54 -11.19
C ASN A 106 5.43 -17.44 -10.01
N MET A 107 4.50 -17.59 -9.06
CA MET A 107 4.69 -18.44 -7.89
C MET A 107 4.91 -19.92 -8.24
N LYS A 108 4.45 -20.38 -9.41
CA LYS A 108 4.64 -21.77 -9.87
C LYS A 108 5.89 -21.99 -10.72
N ASN A 109 6.35 -20.96 -11.44
CA ASN A 109 7.32 -21.13 -12.53
C ASN A 109 8.72 -20.58 -12.23
N THR A 110 8.95 -19.99 -11.04
CA THR A 110 10.27 -19.52 -10.62
C THR A 110 10.55 -19.87 -9.16
N GLN A 111 11.84 -19.96 -8.82
CA GLN A 111 12.32 -20.10 -7.43
C GLN A 111 12.94 -18.80 -6.91
N LEU A 112 12.94 -17.72 -7.70
CA LEU A 112 13.38 -16.40 -7.26
C LEU A 112 12.34 -15.79 -6.33
N SER A 113 12.78 -14.98 -5.36
CA SER A 113 11.84 -14.15 -4.58
C SER A 113 11.04 -13.24 -5.53
N PHE A 114 9.78 -12.99 -5.18
CA PHE A 114 8.82 -12.37 -6.08
C PHE A 114 9.22 -10.94 -6.47
N GLU A 115 9.95 -10.22 -5.61
CA GLU A 115 10.48 -8.88 -5.85
C GLU A 115 11.51 -8.91 -6.99
N PHE A 116 12.40 -9.91 -6.99
CA PHE A 116 13.39 -10.09 -8.05
C PHE A 116 12.73 -10.52 -9.36
N GLN A 117 11.83 -11.52 -9.30
CA GLN A 117 11.13 -11.98 -10.49
C GLN A 117 10.24 -10.88 -11.11
N GLY A 118 9.55 -10.13 -10.26
CA GLY A 118 8.70 -9.00 -10.64
C GLY A 118 9.52 -7.86 -11.25
N GLY A 119 10.67 -7.52 -10.65
CA GLY A 119 11.58 -6.51 -11.19
C GLY A 119 12.11 -6.88 -12.58
N ILE A 120 12.57 -8.12 -12.76
CA ILE A 120 13.04 -8.62 -14.06
C ILE A 120 11.91 -8.59 -15.11
N GLN A 121 10.69 -8.98 -14.73
CA GLN A 121 9.53 -8.92 -15.63
C GLN A 121 9.19 -7.49 -16.01
N ALA A 122 9.15 -6.57 -15.05
CA ALA A 122 8.87 -5.17 -15.30
C ALA A 122 9.91 -4.55 -16.23
N LEU A 123 11.20 -4.83 -16.03
CA LEU A 123 12.27 -4.35 -16.92
C LEU A 123 12.04 -4.79 -18.37
N ASN A 124 11.77 -6.09 -18.57
CA ASN A 124 11.53 -6.65 -19.90
C ASN A 124 10.27 -6.07 -20.53
N LEU A 125 9.17 -6.04 -19.78
CA LEU A 125 7.87 -5.57 -20.24
C LEU A 125 7.93 -4.09 -20.65
N LEU A 126 8.54 -3.23 -19.82
CA LEU A 126 8.68 -1.81 -20.13
C LEU A 126 9.59 -1.56 -21.32
N THR A 127 10.71 -2.29 -21.42
CA THR A 127 11.62 -2.20 -22.57
C THR A 127 10.92 -2.58 -23.88
N GLN A 128 10.14 -3.67 -23.87
CA GLN A 128 9.36 -4.12 -25.03
C GLN A 128 8.26 -3.11 -25.43
N ASN A 129 7.72 -2.36 -24.47
CA ASN A 129 6.76 -1.29 -24.70
C ASN A 129 7.42 0.07 -25.02
N GLY A 130 8.72 0.11 -25.27
CA GLY A 130 9.43 1.31 -25.72
C GLY A 130 9.73 2.33 -24.61
N ALA A 131 9.74 1.92 -23.35
CA ALA A 131 10.21 2.77 -22.26
C ALA A 131 11.68 3.16 -22.47
N PRO A 132 12.09 4.40 -22.16
CA PRO A 132 13.50 4.75 -22.04
C PRO A 132 14.19 3.84 -21.01
N GLN A 133 15.40 3.37 -21.33
CA GLN A 133 16.15 2.44 -20.49
C GLN A 133 16.23 2.88 -19.03
N SER A 134 16.64 4.13 -18.78
CA SER A 134 16.76 4.68 -17.43
C SER A 134 15.44 4.65 -16.62
N ALA A 135 14.29 4.76 -17.29
CA ALA A 135 12.99 4.67 -16.63
C ALA A 135 12.61 3.22 -16.32
N ALA A 136 12.85 2.30 -17.26
CA ALA A 136 12.62 0.87 -17.05
C ALA A 136 13.53 0.30 -15.94
N GLU A 137 14.80 0.71 -15.90
CA GLU A 137 15.74 0.35 -14.83
C GLU A 137 15.30 0.93 -13.47
N SER A 138 14.76 2.15 -13.44
CA SER A 138 14.29 2.76 -12.19
C SER A 138 13.09 2.02 -11.61
N VAL A 139 12.15 1.62 -12.48
CA VAL A 139 11.04 0.76 -12.09
C VAL A 139 11.57 -0.58 -11.60
N CYS A 140 12.48 -1.22 -12.33
CA CYS A 140 13.08 -2.49 -11.93
C CYS A 140 13.76 -2.42 -10.54
N GLU A 141 14.64 -1.45 -10.31
CA GLU A 141 15.33 -1.23 -9.03
C GLU A 141 14.31 -1.01 -7.91
N THR A 142 13.29 -0.19 -8.17
CA THR A 142 12.24 0.10 -7.21
C THR A 142 11.46 -1.15 -6.81
N ILE A 143 11.11 -1.99 -7.77
CA ILE A 143 10.39 -3.24 -7.50
C ILE A 143 11.29 -4.23 -6.77
N ILE A 144 12.55 -4.39 -7.17
CA ILE A 144 13.48 -5.29 -6.45
C ILE A 144 13.61 -4.90 -4.98
N ARG A 145 13.58 -3.60 -4.67
CA ARG A 145 13.83 -3.08 -3.34
C ARG A 145 12.58 -2.66 -2.57
N HIS A 146 11.38 -2.93 -3.07
CA HIS A 146 10.15 -2.41 -2.45
C HIS A 146 9.85 -3.00 -1.05
N GLN A 147 10.46 -4.14 -0.71
CA GLN A 147 10.43 -4.73 0.65
C GLN A 147 11.76 -4.57 1.42
N ASP A 148 12.79 -3.98 0.82
CA ASP A 148 14.09 -3.70 1.46
C ASP A 148 14.02 -2.45 2.36
N VAL A 149 13.17 -2.52 3.39
CA VAL A 149 13.00 -1.48 4.41
C VAL A 149 14.13 -1.55 5.45
N GLY A 150 14.59 -0.40 5.95
CA GLY A 150 15.53 -0.37 7.09
C GLY A 150 16.34 0.91 7.26
N GLU A 151 17.29 0.88 8.20
CA GLU A 151 17.79 2.11 8.85
C GLU A 151 19.03 2.77 8.26
N THR A 152 19.75 2.07 7.38
CA THR A 152 21.07 2.47 6.88
C THR A 152 21.15 2.41 5.36
N GLY A 153 22.06 3.21 4.79
CA GLY A 153 22.24 3.31 3.34
C GLY A 153 21.23 4.22 2.65
N ASN A 154 21.29 4.24 1.32
CA ASN A 154 20.46 5.09 0.47
C ASN A 154 19.65 4.24 -0.52
N ILE A 155 18.53 4.80 -0.94
CA ILE A 155 17.63 4.30 -1.99
C ILE A 155 17.31 5.45 -2.96
N SER A 156 16.65 5.13 -4.07
CA SER A 156 16.13 6.15 -4.98
C SER A 156 14.90 6.85 -4.36
N THR A 157 14.63 8.09 -4.73
CA THR A 157 13.38 8.78 -4.35
C THR A 157 12.13 8.02 -4.77
N LEU A 158 12.17 7.33 -5.93
CA LEU A 158 11.05 6.52 -6.41
C LEU A 158 10.78 5.34 -5.47
N THR A 159 11.84 4.67 -5.03
CA THR A 159 11.77 3.56 -4.06
C THR A 159 11.27 4.04 -2.70
N ALA A 160 11.74 5.19 -2.21
CA ALA A 160 11.26 5.76 -0.95
C ALA A 160 9.76 6.09 -1.00
N ALA A 161 9.27 6.62 -2.13
CA ALA A 161 7.85 6.88 -2.33
C ALA A 161 7.03 5.58 -2.34
N ILE A 162 7.53 4.51 -2.95
CA ILE A 162 6.90 3.18 -2.88
C ILE A 162 6.86 2.67 -1.43
N HIS A 163 7.97 2.75 -0.68
CA HIS A 163 8.00 2.29 0.73
C HIS A 163 6.95 3.00 1.60
N PHE A 164 6.84 4.33 1.50
CA PHE A 164 5.81 5.06 2.25
C PHE A 164 4.40 4.57 1.92
N ALA A 165 4.12 4.39 0.64
CA ALA A 165 2.80 4.03 0.16
C ALA A 165 2.42 2.57 0.48
N THR A 166 3.32 1.61 0.28
CA THR A 166 3.07 0.19 0.56
C THR A 166 2.95 -0.08 2.06
N LEU A 167 3.79 0.54 2.90
CA LEU A 167 3.69 0.41 4.35
C LEU A 167 2.41 1.04 4.91
N LEU A 168 1.97 2.18 4.34
CA LEU A 168 0.69 2.78 4.70
C LEU A 168 -0.47 1.84 4.35
N ASP A 169 -0.51 1.26 3.15
CA ASP A 169 -1.64 0.43 2.73
C ASP A 169 -1.65 -0.95 3.39
N ASN A 170 -0.49 -1.56 3.63
CA ASN A 170 -0.38 -2.91 4.19
C ASN A 170 -0.43 -2.93 5.72
N ALA A 171 0.19 -1.95 6.39
CA ALA A 171 0.38 -1.95 7.84
C ALA A 171 -0.22 -0.70 8.52
N GLY A 172 -0.83 0.21 7.77
CA GLY A 172 -1.36 1.46 8.33
C GLY A 172 -0.28 2.41 8.84
N ALA A 173 0.98 2.25 8.41
CA ALA A 173 2.11 3.03 8.91
C ALA A 173 2.05 4.50 8.48
N ASN A 174 2.45 5.41 9.37
CA ASN A 174 2.45 6.86 9.14
C ASN A 174 1.09 7.40 8.63
N PRO A 175 -0.05 7.04 9.27
CA PRO A 175 -1.38 7.39 8.77
C PRO A 175 -1.63 8.91 8.76
N GLU A 176 -0.85 9.69 9.49
CA GLU A 176 -0.89 11.15 9.52
C GLU A 176 -0.35 11.82 8.23
N LEU A 177 0.36 11.07 7.38
CA LEU A 177 0.91 11.61 6.13
C LEU A 177 -0.14 11.77 5.03
N VAL A 178 -1.31 11.14 5.17
CA VAL A 178 -2.44 11.31 4.25
C VAL A 178 -3.66 11.73 5.07
N HIS A 179 -4.35 12.78 4.62
CA HIS A 179 -5.51 13.28 5.36
C HIS A 179 -6.62 12.23 5.37
N ARG A 180 -7.09 11.86 6.57
CA ARG A 180 -8.33 11.08 6.73
C ARG A 180 -9.50 12.03 6.91
N GLU A 181 -10.42 12.07 5.95
CA GLU A 181 -11.74 12.67 6.22
C GLU A 181 -12.40 11.90 7.36
N ARG A 182 -12.69 12.61 8.46
CA ARG A 182 -13.41 12.08 9.59
C ARG A 182 -14.89 12.05 9.22
N LYS A 183 -15.53 10.88 9.33
CA LYS A 183 -16.99 10.74 9.24
C LYS A 183 -17.63 11.55 10.37
N GLU A 184 -18.31 12.63 10.06
CA GLU A 184 -19.41 13.10 10.91
C GLU A 184 -20.69 12.46 10.40
N SER A 185 -21.51 11.92 11.29
CA SER A 185 -22.63 11.02 11.00
C SER A 185 -23.85 11.71 10.37
N GLN A 186 -23.65 12.67 9.46
CA GLN A 186 -24.69 13.47 8.82
C GLN A 186 -24.43 13.74 7.33
N ASP A 187 -23.86 12.74 6.66
CA ASP A 187 -23.73 12.60 5.21
C ASP A 187 -24.97 12.93 4.37
N THR A 188 -25.02 14.05 3.67
CA THR A 188 -25.98 14.22 2.57
C THR A 188 -25.53 13.42 1.33
N SER A 189 -26.45 13.12 0.40
CA SER A 189 -26.11 12.38 -0.84
C SER A 189 -25.07 13.11 -1.69
N ASP A 190 -25.04 14.44 -1.67
CA ASP A 190 -24.04 15.24 -2.39
C ASP A 190 -22.66 15.17 -1.72
N ASP A 191 -22.61 15.12 -0.39
CA ASP A 191 -21.37 14.90 0.36
C ASP A 191 -20.80 13.50 0.11
N LEU A 192 -21.66 12.49 -0.06
CA LEU A 192 -21.25 11.14 -0.45
C LEU A 192 -20.70 11.08 -1.88
N ILE A 193 -21.23 11.88 -2.82
CA ILE A 193 -20.73 11.97 -4.20
C ILE A 193 -19.37 12.67 -4.22
N LYS A 194 -19.24 13.83 -3.56
CA LYS A 194 -17.94 14.53 -3.43
C LYS A 194 -16.89 13.64 -2.75
N ARG A 195 -17.29 12.82 -1.79
CA ARG A 195 -16.37 11.89 -1.13
C ARG A 195 -15.86 10.80 -2.05
N LYS A 196 -16.67 10.26 -2.96
CA LYS A 196 -16.19 9.30 -3.97
C LYS A 196 -15.00 9.83 -4.79
N GLU A 197 -14.85 11.14 -4.87
CA GLU A 197 -13.77 11.82 -5.59
C GLU A 197 -12.54 12.10 -4.71
N THR A 198 -12.60 11.88 -3.39
CA THR A 198 -11.47 12.05 -2.48
C THR A 198 -10.57 10.81 -2.43
N LEU A 199 -9.25 11.03 -2.34
CA LEU A 199 -8.27 9.93 -2.20
C LEU A 199 -8.55 9.06 -0.99
N THR A 200 -8.99 9.68 0.10
CA THR A 200 -9.30 9.01 1.36
C THR A 200 -10.47 8.04 1.22
N TYR A 201 -11.51 8.38 0.46
CA TYR A 201 -12.67 7.50 0.30
C TYR A 201 -12.35 6.29 -0.57
N LEU A 202 -11.61 6.46 -1.67
CA LEU A 202 -11.14 5.35 -2.52
C LEU A 202 -10.16 4.44 -1.79
N ALA A 203 -9.35 5.00 -0.90
CA ALA A 203 -8.51 4.26 0.02
C ALA A 203 -9.32 3.48 1.06
N ILE A 204 -10.23 4.15 1.79
CA ILE A 204 -10.99 3.58 2.89
C ILE A 204 -11.99 2.52 2.40
N THR A 205 -12.68 2.73 1.29
CA THR A 205 -13.67 1.76 0.76
C THR A 205 -13.05 0.40 0.41
N ASN A 206 -11.74 0.36 0.12
CA ASN A 206 -10.99 -0.89 -0.06
C ASN A 206 -10.18 -1.35 1.17
N LEU A 207 -9.83 -0.47 2.10
CA LEU A 207 -9.21 -0.85 3.39
C LEU A 207 -10.13 -1.76 4.23
N TYR A 208 -11.45 -1.59 4.16
CA TYR A 208 -12.41 -2.51 4.81
C TYR A 208 -12.37 -3.94 4.26
N MET A 209 -11.77 -4.17 3.07
CA MET A 209 -11.57 -5.51 2.51
C MET A 209 -10.20 -6.12 2.90
N LEU A 210 -9.23 -5.30 3.33
CA LEU A 210 -7.90 -5.75 3.77
C LEU A 210 -7.90 -6.30 5.20
N ASP A 211 -8.76 -5.79 6.09
CA ASP A 211 -8.95 -6.31 7.45
C ASP A 211 -9.39 -7.79 7.45
N GLN A 212 -9.93 -8.31 6.34
CA GLN A 212 -10.33 -9.72 6.24
C GLN A 212 -9.22 -10.67 5.74
N LEU A 213 -8.14 -10.17 5.11
CA LEU A 213 -7.20 -11.04 4.38
C LEU A 213 -5.77 -11.08 4.93
N VAL A 214 -5.26 -10.00 5.55
CA VAL A 214 -3.95 -10.06 6.24
C VAL A 214 -4.02 -11.03 7.43
N ALA A 215 -5.17 -11.11 8.09
CA ALA A 215 -5.44 -12.09 9.14
C ALA A 215 -5.51 -13.55 8.62
N TYR A 216 -5.82 -13.78 7.34
CA TYR A 216 -5.99 -15.12 6.78
C TYR A 216 -4.67 -15.72 6.25
N ARG A 217 -3.81 -14.92 5.61
CA ARG A 217 -2.55 -15.42 5.01
C ARG A 217 -1.43 -15.70 6.03
N PHE A 218 -1.38 -14.96 7.13
CA PHE A 218 -0.39 -15.20 8.20
C PHE A 218 -0.69 -16.48 9.02
N VAL A 219 -1.93 -16.97 8.97
CA VAL A 219 -2.36 -18.19 9.66
C VAL A 219 -2.04 -19.46 8.85
N GLU A 220 -1.96 -19.36 7.51
CA GLU A 220 -1.66 -20.51 6.64
C GLU A 220 -0.16 -20.83 6.52
N GLU A 221 0.73 -19.84 6.59
CA GLU A 221 2.19 -20.07 6.45
C GLU A 221 2.88 -20.58 7.74
N SER A 222 2.22 -20.54 8.90
CA SER A 222 2.81 -20.95 10.18
C SER A 222 2.47 -22.40 10.60
N THR A 223 2.22 -23.31 9.66
CA THR A 223 2.01 -24.72 10.00
C THR A 223 3.33 -25.41 10.31
N GLY A 224 3.68 -25.51 11.59
CA GLY A 224 4.73 -26.42 12.01
C GLY A 224 5.06 -26.49 13.50
N ASP A 225 4.94 -25.41 14.28
CA ASP A 225 5.50 -25.44 15.64
C ASP A 225 4.69 -24.67 16.69
N THR A 226 4.21 -25.40 17.71
CA THR A 226 3.27 -24.92 18.74
C THR A 226 3.89 -23.97 19.77
N VAL A 227 5.23 -23.90 19.85
CA VAL A 227 5.95 -23.07 20.83
C VAL A 227 6.14 -21.64 20.32
N LEU A 228 6.38 -21.46 19.02
CA LEU A 228 6.46 -20.14 18.37
C LEU A 228 5.11 -19.41 18.36
N LYS A 229 3.99 -20.15 18.48
CA LYS A 229 2.64 -19.58 18.64
C LYS A 229 2.55 -18.65 19.85
N GLY A 230 3.17 -18.98 20.99
CA GLY A 230 3.03 -18.19 22.21
C GLY A 230 3.74 -16.84 22.14
N GLN A 231 4.90 -16.79 21.49
CA GLN A 231 5.73 -15.59 21.43
C GLN A 231 5.26 -14.62 20.32
N ALA A 232 4.94 -15.14 19.13
CA ALA A 232 4.43 -14.32 18.03
C ALA A 232 3.03 -13.75 18.33
N THR A 233 2.16 -14.51 19.00
CA THR A 233 0.85 -13.99 19.43
C THR A 233 0.97 -12.96 20.55
N SER A 234 1.92 -13.12 21.47
CA SER A 234 2.26 -12.10 22.49
C SER A 234 2.66 -10.77 21.84
N ASP A 235 3.57 -10.82 20.89
CA ASP A 235 4.15 -9.62 20.28
C ASP A 235 3.16 -8.93 19.34
N ILE A 236 2.35 -9.69 18.59
CA ILE A 236 1.28 -9.16 17.72
C ILE A 236 0.10 -8.65 18.55
N MET A 237 -0.32 -9.35 19.61
CA MET A 237 -1.39 -8.85 20.50
C MET A 237 -0.94 -7.58 21.22
N SER A 238 0.34 -7.40 21.52
CA SER A 238 0.84 -6.14 22.11
C SER A 238 0.73 -4.94 21.17
N VAL A 239 0.75 -5.18 19.85
CA VAL A 239 0.59 -4.14 18.82
C VAL A 239 -0.89 -3.89 18.48
N VAL A 240 -1.74 -4.92 18.60
CA VAL A 240 -3.17 -4.88 18.22
C VAL A 240 -4.10 -4.54 19.40
N SER A 241 -3.65 -4.68 20.65
CA SER A 241 -4.44 -4.43 21.87
C SER A 241 -4.56 -2.96 22.26
N ASN A 242 -4.82 -2.07 21.31
CA ASN A 242 -5.40 -0.78 21.66
C ASN A 242 -6.90 -0.99 21.90
N GLU A 243 -7.35 -0.85 23.16
CA GLU A 243 -8.66 -1.27 23.69
C GLU A 243 -9.90 -0.71 22.93
N GLU A 244 -9.72 0.28 22.04
CA GLU A 244 -10.81 0.85 21.22
C GLU A 244 -11.33 -0.10 20.11
N THR A 245 -10.52 -1.02 19.58
CA THR A 245 -10.93 -1.86 18.45
C THR A 245 -11.86 -3.00 18.87
N VAL A 246 -11.64 -3.56 20.06
CA VAL A 246 -12.41 -4.72 20.57
C VAL A 246 -13.82 -4.31 21.01
N CYS A 247 -13.98 -3.13 21.63
CA CYS A 247 -15.29 -2.67 22.10
C CYS A 247 -16.28 -2.35 20.96
N ARG A 248 -15.81 -2.02 19.75
CA ARG A 248 -16.70 -1.73 18.61
C ARG A 248 -17.27 -2.96 17.92
N PHE A 249 -16.65 -4.13 18.10
CA PHE A 249 -17.11 -5.38 17.48
C PHE A 249 -18.33 -6.01 18.17
N GLN A 250 -18.46 -5.84 19.49
CA GLN A 250 -19.62 -6.38 20.23
C GLN A 250 -20.93 -5.64 19.93
N HIS A 251 -20.86 -4.36 19.57
CA HIS A 251 -22.08 -3.58 19.33
C HIS A 251 -22.70 -3.86 17.94
N LEU A 252 -21.88 -4.16 16.93
CA LEU A 252 -22.33 -4.40 15.56
C LEU A 252 -22.91 -5.80 15.32
N LEU A 253 -22.59 -6.78 16.18
CA LEU A 253 -23.15 -8.14 16.10
C LEU A 253 -24.50 -8.29 16.83
N GLN A 254 -24.92 -7.30 17.62
CA GLN A 254 -26.19 -7.34 18.35
C GLN A 254 -27.39 -6.84 17.51
N ASP A 255 -27.13 -6.18 16.37
CA ASP A 255 -28.15 -5.52 15.55
C ASP A 255 -28.51 -6.31 14.26
N ASP A 256 -28.00 -7.53 14.09
CA ASP A 256 -28.37 -8.41 12.96
C ASP A 256 -29.41 -9.47 13.39
N PRO A 257 -30.71 -9.28 13.07
CA PRO A 257 -31.77 -10.23 13.41
C PRO A 257 -31.71 -11.54 12.61
N SER A 258 -30.75 -11.72 11.69
CA SER A 258 -30.55 -12.97 10.94
C SER A 258 -29.59 -13.96 11.63
N LEU A 259 -28.86 -13.52 12.65
CA LEU A 259 -27.99 -14.37 13.47
C LEU A 259 -28.75 -14.76 14.72
N GLY A 260 -29.35 -15.96 14.71
CA GLY A 260 -30.07 -16.51 15.87
C GLY A 260 -29.22 -16.44 17.16
N ASN A 261 -29.87 -16.08 18.28
CA ASN A 261 -29.21 -15.89 19.57
C ASN A 261 -28.28 -17.08 19.91
N PRO A 262 -26.99 -16.83 20.22
CA PRO A 262 -26.09 -17.89 20.63
C PRO A 262 -26.53 -18.48 21.99
N PRO A 263 -26.35 -19.79 22.20
CA PRO A 263 -26.81 -20.46 23.41
C PRO A 263 -26.05 -19.96 24.65
N ASN A 264 -26.81 -19.62 25.70
CA ASN A 264 -26.28 -19.27 27.02
C ASN A 264 -25.41 -20.40 27.58
N GLN A 265 -24.09 -20.24 27.55
CA GLN A 265 -23.19 -21.04 28.38
C GLN A 265 -22.90 -20.28 29.68
N HIS A 266 -23.55 -20.74 30.75
CA HIS A 266 -23.19 -20.41 32.12
C HIS A 266 -21.73 -20.83 32.37
N ILE A 267 -20.85 -19.86 32.60
CA ILE A 267 -19.53 -20.12 33.19
C ILE A 267 -19.69 -20.07 34.71
N SER A 268 -19.70 -21.25 35.35
CA SER A 268 -19.50 -21.39 36.78
C SER A 268 -18.02 -21.12 37.11
N HIS A 269 -17.75 -20.14 37.97
CA HIS A 269 -16.44 -19.98 38.58
C HIS A 269 -16.26 -20.95 39.74
N SER A 270 -15.24 -21.81 39.66
CA SER A 270 -14.65 -22.46 40.83
C SER A 270 -13.15 -22.20 40.85
N ARG A 271 -12.78 -21.37 41.84
CA ARG A 271 -11.50 -21.17 42.56
C ARG A 271 -10.22 -21.79 42.04
#